data_AF-A0AAE9Y7D2-F1
#
_entry.id   AF-A0AAE9Y7D2-F1
#
_cell.length_a   1.000
_cell.length_b   1.000
_cell.length_c   1.000
_cell.angle_alpha   90.00
_cell.angle_beta   90.00
_cell.angle_gamma   90.00
#
_symmetry.space_group_name_H-M   'P 1'
#
loop_
_entity.id
_entity.type
_entity.pdbx_description
1 polymer ?
#
loop_
_entity_poly.entity_id
_entity_poly.type
_entity_poly.pdbx_seq_one_letter_code
_entity_poly.pdbx_strand_id
1 'polypeptide(L)' 'MPPSPLPDGTHDAIVVDADEAPGGAVVLHLAVLGGPHKGEVVEVRGPVGVDPLDALGVPATLTVADGAPSVRLDP' A
#
# COMPACT_ATOMS: atom_id res chain seq x y z
N MET A 1 5.77 14.28 -6.29
CA MET A 1 5.48 13.11 -5.44
C MET A 1 6.84 12.55 -5.05
N PRO A 2 7.17 12.37 -3.76
CA PRO A 2 8.44 11.73 -3.40
C PRO A 2 8.46 10.32 -4.03
N PRO A 3 9.63 9.85 -4.51
CA PRO A 3 9.73 8.50 -5.05
C PRO A 3 9.33 7.49 -3.97
N SER A 4 8.64 6.42 -4.38
CA SER A 4 8.43 5.27 -3.50
C SER A 4 9.80 4.80 -2.99
N PRO A 5 9.97 4.54 -1.67
CA PRO A 5 11.24 4.01 -1.16
C PRO A 5 11.53 2.60 -1.66
N LEU A 6 10.52 1.93 -2.24
CA LEU A 6 10.62 0.61 -2.83
C LEU A 6 11.10 0.66 -4.29
N PRO A 7 11.96 -0.28 -4.71
CA PRO A 7 12.32 -0.44 -6.10
C PRO A 7 11.12 -0.88 -6.95
N ASP A 8 11.17 -0.56 -8.24
CA ASP A 8 10.21 -1.05 -9.22
C ASP A 8 10.12 -2.58 -9.18
N GLY A 9 8.90 -3.09 -9.26
CA GLY A 9 8.61 -4.51 -9.09
C GLY A 9 7.31 -4.76 -8.33
N THR A 10 7.11 -6.02 -7.98
CA THR A 10 5.95 -6.48 -7.20
C THR A 10 6.40 -6.90 -5.80
N HIS A 11 5.67 -6.44 -4.80
CA HIS A 11 5.95 -6.66 -3.39
C HIS A 11 4.68 -7.16 -2.71
N ASP A 12 4.79 -8.30 -2.02
CA ASP A 12 3.71 -8.77 -1.15
C ASP A 12 3.69 -7.90 0.11
N ALA A 13 2.51 -7.42 0.48
CA ALA A 13 2.30 -6.54 1.61
C ALA A 13 1.04 -6.92 2.41
N ILE A 14 0.90 -6.33 3.59
CA ILE A 14 -0.32 -6.36 4.38
C ILE A 14 -0.66 -4.94 4.84
N VAL A 15 -1.94 -4.60 4.83
CA VAL A 15 -2.40 -3.31 5.39
C VAL A 15 -2.27 -3.36 6.90
N VAL A 16 -1.44 -2.49 7.47
CA VAL A 16 -1.25 -2.36 8.93
C VAL A 16 -1.96 -1.14 9.51
N ASP A 17 -2.21 -0.13 8.68
CA ASP A 17 -2.99 1.04 9.05
C ASP A 17 -3.71 1.60 7.80
N ALA A 18 -4.80 2.33 8.04
CA ALA A 18 -5.58 2.96 6.98
C ALA A 18 -6.29 4.22 7.51
N ASP A 19 -5.93 5.37 6.94
CA ASP A 19 -6.53 6.66 7.30
C ASP A 19 -7.43 7.20 6.18
N GLU A 20 -8.54 7.83 6.56
CA GLU A 20 -9.32 8.63 5.62
C GLU A 20 -8.54 9.89 5.20
N ALA A 21 -8.52 10.16 3.90
CA ALA A 21 -8.00 11.40 3.34
C ALA A 21 -9.11 12.24 2.69
N PRO A 22 -8.94 13.58 2.61
CA PRO A 22 -9.89 14.45 1.95
C PRO A 22 -10.19 14.02 0.52
N GLY A 23 -11.45 14.17 0.09
CA GLY A 23 -11.87 13.85 -1.27
C GLY A 23 -12.15 12.36 -1.53
N GLY A 24 -12.37 11.57 -0.48
CA GLY A 24 -12.70 10.15 -0.60
C GLY A 24 -11.51 9.26 -0.94
N ALA A 25 -10.29 9.76 -0.73
CA ALA A 25 -9.07 8.98 -0.81
C ALA A 25 -8.80 8.27 0.53
N VAL A 26 -8.00 7.22 0.50
CA VAL A 26 -7.50 6.54 1.70
C VAL A 26 -5.98 6.54 1.65
N VAL A 27 -5.36 6.70 2.82
CA VAL A 27 -3.92 6.51 3.03
C VAL A 27 -3.73 5.12 3.61
N LEU A 28 -3.14 4.22 2.84
CA LEU A 28 -2.81 2.87 3.30
C LEU A 28 -1.37 2.80 3.77
N HIS A 29 -1.16 2.19 4.92
CA HIS A 29 0.16 1.85 5.42
C HIS A 29 0.36 0.36 5.20
N LEU A 30 1.31 0.03 4.34
CA LEU A 30 1.55 -1.32 3.84
C LEU A 30 2.88 -1.84 4.37
N ALA A 31 2.84 -2.90 5.17
CA ALA A 31 4.04 -3.58 5.61
C ALA A 31 4.45 -4.64 4.59
N VAL A 32 5.68 -4.54 4.07
CA VAL A 32 6.23 -5.48 3.08
C VAL A 32 6.56 -6.82 3.74
N LEU A 33 6.05 -7.91 3.19
CA LEU A 33 6.12 -9.25 3.77
C LEU A 33 7.37 -10.04 3.37
N GLY A 34 8.01 -9.67 2.25
CA GLY A 34 9.11 -10.42 1.64
C GLY A 34 10.19 -9.56 0.99
N GLY A 35 11.25 -10.23 0.53
CA GLY A 35 12.34 -9.56 -0.17
C GLY A 35 13.25 -8.67 0.71
N PRO A 36 14.13 -7.88 0.09
CA PRO A 36 15.12 -7.05 0.79
C PRO A 36 14.52 -5.96 1.69
N HIS A 37 13.27 -5.58 1.43
CA HIS A 37 12.54 -4.53 2.14
C HIS A 37 11.54 -5.09 3.16
N LYS A 38 11.64 -6.38 3.50
CA LYS A 38 10.74 -7.01 4.47
C LYS A 38 10.70 -6.25 5.79
N GLY A 39 9.49 -5.92 6.26
CA GLY A 39 9.24 -5.14 7.47
C GLY A 39 9.24 -3.62 7.27
N GLU A 40 9.56 -3.14 6.06
CA GLU A 40 9.39 -1.74 5.71
C GLU A 40 7.90 -1.41 5.59
N VAL A 41 7.50 -0.24 6.11
CA VAL A 41 6.13 0.26 6.01
C VAL A 41 6.11 1.39 4.99
N VAL A 42 5.29 1.23 3.96
CA VAL A 42 5.15 2.18 2.87
C VAL A 42 3.76 2.78 2.87
N GLU A 43 3.71 4.10 2.73
CA GLU A 43 2.48 4.87 2.66
C GLU A 43 2.05 4.99 1.19
N VAL A 44 0.83 4.55 0.86
CA VAL A 44 0.25 4.72 -0.47
C VAL A 44 -1.08 5.45 -0.34
N ARG A 45 -1.26 6.51 -1.13
CA ARG A 45 -2.49 7.29 -1.18
C ARG A 45 -3.24 7.00 -2.46
N GLY A 46 -4.53 6.67 -2.35
CA GLY A 46 -5.37 6.46 -3.52
C GLY A 46 -6.82 6.09 -3.21
N PRO A 47 -7.67 5.99 -4.24
CA PRO A 47 -9.00 5.41 -4.09
C PRO A 47 -8.87 3.88 -3.95
N VAL A 48 -9.24 3.35 -2.79
CA VAL A 48 -9.13 1.90 -2.51
C VAL A 48 -10.47 1.19 -2.72
N GLY A 49 -11.58 1.93 -2.74
CA GLY A 49 -12.92 1.40 -3.02
C GLY A 49 -13.50 0.54 -1.89
N VAL A 50 -12.86 0.54 -0.72
CA VAL A 50 -13.28 -0.13 0.52
C VAL A 50 -13.17 0.84 1.69
N ASP A 51 -13.89 0.55 2.78
CA ASP A 51 -13.75 1.28 4.02
C ASP A 51 -12.33 1.09 4.60
N PRO A 52 -11.67 2.13 5.14
CA PRO A 52 -10.34 2.00 5.73
C PRO A 52 -10.25 0.92 6.81
N LEU A 53 -11.28 0.77 7.65
CA LEU A 53 -11.29 -0.24 8.70
C LEU A 53 -11.40 -1.66 8.13
N ASP A 54 -12.15 -1.83 7.05
CA ASP A 54 -12.28 -3.12 6.35
C ASP A 54 -11.00 -3.51 5.62
N ALA A 55 -10.15 -2.54 5.27
CA ALA A 55 -8.85 -2.78 4.65
C ALA A 55 -7.80 -3.31 5.64
N LEU A 56 -7.97 -3.10 6.95
CA LEU A 56 -6.97 -3.48 7.96
C LEU A 56 -6.75 -4.99 8.00
N GLY A 57 -5.48 -5.40 7.96
CA GLY A 57 -5.08 -6.81 7.95
C GLY A 57 -5.32 -7.52 6.63
N VAL A 58 -5.86 -6.84 5.60
CA VAL A 58 -6.05 -7.42 4.27
C VAL A 58 -4.68 -7.55 3.59
N PRO A 59 -4.34 -8.75 3.07
CA PRO A 59 -3.19 -8.92 2.19
C PRO A 59 -3.31 -8.04 0.96
N ALA A 60 -2.19 -7.49 0.52
CA ALA A 60 -2.16 -6.59 -0.62
C ALA A 60 -0.94 -6.87 -1.50
N THR A 61 -1.13 -6.74 -2.79
CA THR A 61 -0.05 -6.72 -3.76
C THR A 61 0.29 -5.25 -4.08
N LEU A 62 1.51 -4.84 -3.78
CA LEU A 62 2.05 -3.52 -4.12
C LEU A 62 2.93 -3.63 -5.39
N THR A 63 2.51 -2.97 -6.47
CA THR A 63 3.30 -2.88 -7.70
C THR A 63 3.83 -1.47 -7.87
N VAL A 64 5.15 -1.33 -7.94
CA VAL A 64 5.83 -0.07 -8.25
C VAL A 64 6.30 -0.13 -9.70
N ALA A 65 5.86 0.80 -10.53
CA ALA A 65 6.27 0.91 -11.93
C ALA A 65 6.64 2.36 -12.24
N ASP A 66 7.84 2.59 -12.77
CA ASP A 66 8.38 3.93 -13.02
C ASP A 66 8.34 4.82 -11.76
N GLY A 67 8.58 4.23 -10.59
CA GLY A 67 8.50 4.91 -9.29
C GLY A 67 7.07 5.24 -8.81
N ALA A 68 6.03 4.86 -9.56
CA ALA A 68 4.63 5.05 -9.19
C ALA A 68 4.06 3.78 -8.52
N PRO A 69 3.64 3.84 -7.25
CA PRO A 69 3.03 2.72 -6.56
C PRO A 69 1.54 2.54 -6.93
N SER A 70 1.13 1.29 -7.07
CA SER A 70 -0.25 0.85 -7.25
C SER A 70 -0.54 -0.33 -6.33
N VAL A 71 -1.72 -0.35 -5.72
CA VAL A 71 -2.08 -1.35 -4.70
C VAL A 71 -3.30 -2.10 -5.15
N ARG A 72 -3.26 -3.42 -5.00
CA ARG A 72 -4.39 -4.31 -5.17
C ARG A 72 -4.60 -5.07 -3.87
N LEU A 73 -5.78 -4.92 -3.27
CA LEU A 73 -6.17 -5.71 -2.10
C LEU A 73 -6.61 -7.12 -2.54
N ASP A 74 -6.28 -8.11 -1.73
CA ASP A 74 -6.61 -9.52 -1.91
C ASP A 74 -7.46 -10.00 -0.71
N PRO A 75 -8.79 -9.75 -0.74
CA PRO A 75 -9.72 -10.13 0.33
C PRO A 75 -10.03 -11.64 0.39
#